data_AF-A0A235BWV1-F1
#
_entry.id   AF-A0A235BWV1-F1
#
_cell.length_a   1.000
_cell.length_b   1.000
_cell.length_c   1.000
_cell.angle_alpha   90.00
_cell.angle_beta   90.00
_cell.angle_gamma   90.00
#
_symmetry.space_group_name_H-M   'P 1'
#
loop_
_entity.id
_entity.type
_entity.pdbx_description
1 polymer ?
#
loop_
_entity_poly.entity_id
_entity_poly.type
_entity_poly.pdbx_seq_one_letter_code
_entity_poly.pdbx_strand_id
1 'polypeptide(L)'
;MRKLSIFLLLLLAGFTGVSGVYAKSREIYLLPSRPGESSKTLPFTDKPSVDWLIQYDGGESEYYLSGLLPGDSCGIYFEPPAACSLVEVHFCVYRPYQGSGEYHAMVGRAAYDISLLGPWPQSMPGQNPFDTIYADTVMEIEVTGEFDWDTLVVPVMPDIGSDAFIGAVSPLDTSFSIRIDAGAGPPYHAIRSMQGGPNGPGWYTSWHLFWVRALVKVYENLPPNIVSFDRLTDTYTTGSREVIAIVEDVLGIPFNLMGVAWAKLWYSVNGGDDVSIDMGLIEGDSLHGTYSAEIPGAGVGDEIAFYIEAADLQDAKSTSSSASYVIRTGHNEHILLVIGPDDYYGPPYSWDPVRAIYDFVDVWDCYFYGYPDASVFDYYTPGKGDGDNVILWFTWGDIGPDLNLFKDFMDAGGKLLLSGEDIGWGA
;
A
#
# COMPACT_ATOMS: atom_id res chain seq x y z
N MET A 1 44.08 -52.09 57.71
CA MET A 1 45.15 -51.27 57.09
C MET A 1 44.60 -49.85 56.86
N ARG A 2 45.47 -48.86 56.58
CA ARG A 2 45.17 -47.42 56.32
C ARG A 2 44.02 -47.25 55.29
N LYS A 3 43.24 -46.16 55.15
CA LYS A 3 42.93 -44.86 55.84
C LYS A 3 41.66 -44.30 55.09
N LEU A 4 40.89 -43.27 55.46
CA LEU A 4 40.82 -42.28 56.56
C LEU A 4 39.32 -41.91 56.78
N SER A 5 38.98 -41.13 57.81
CA SER A 5 37.69 -40.41 57.95
C SER A 5 37.72 -39.04 57.24
N ILE A 6 36.55 -38.43 56.97
CA ILE A 6 36.14 -37.05 57.36
C ILE A 6 34.90 -36.57 56.57
N PHE A 7 34.03 -35.83 57.27
CA PHE A 7 32.84 -35.13 56.77
C PHE A 7 33.25 -33.74 56.21
N LEU A 8 32.71 -33.29 55.07
CA LEU A 8 32.64 -31.85 54.76
C LEU A 8 31.48 -31.50 53.81
N LEU A 9 30.97 -30.27 53.96
CA LEU A 9 29.79 -29.70 53.30
C LEU A 9 30.17 -28.93 52.00
N LEU A 10 29.13 -28.57 51.20
CA LEU A 10 29.13 -27.62 50.08
C LEU A 10 29.87 -28.10 48.79
N LEU A 11 29.22 -28.14 47.63
CA LEU A 11 28.75 -26.95 46.90
C LEU A 11 27.49 -27.19 46.02
N LEU A 12 26.87 -26.09 45.57
CA LEU A 12 25.75 -26.03 44.61
C LEU A 12 26.09 -26.63 43.24
N ALA A 13 25.15 -27.37 42.66
CA ALA A 13 24.84 -27.37 41.23
C ALA A 13 23.39 -27.88 41.02
N GLY A 14 22.42 -26.96 41.00
CA GLY A 14 21.02 -27.32 40.74
C GLY A 14 20.80 -27.61 39.26
N PHE A 15 20.74 -28.88 38.88
CA PHE A 15 20.20 -29.30 37.59
C PHE A 15 18.67 -29.46 37.69
N THR A 16 17.95 -28.34 37.68
CA THR A 16 16.54 -28.36 37.27
C THR A 16 16.51 -28.40 35.75
N GLY A 17 16.17 -29.56 35.18
CA GLY A 17 15.89 -29.67 33.76
C GLY A 17 14.66 -28.83 33.41
N VAL A 18 14.88 -27.64 32.86
CA VAL A 18 13.83 -26.89 32.17
C VAL A 18 13.75 -27.48 30.77
N SER A 19 12.67 -28.21 30.51
CA SER A 19 12.30 -28.57 29.14
C SER A 19 12.13 -27.29 28.33
N GLY A 20 13.05 -27.04 27.40
CA GLY A 20 12.99 -25.88 26.52
C GLY A 20 11.74 -25.94 25.66
N VAL A 21 10.71 -25.19 26.05
CA VAL A 21 9.65 -24.80 25.13
C VAL A 21 10.30 -23.81 24.16
N TYR A 22 10.62 -24.28 22.96
CA TYR A 22 11.02 -23.41 21.87
C TYR A 22 9.87 -22.46 21.58
N ALA A 23 9.97 -21.22 22.05
CA ALA A 23 9.02 -20.18 21.70
C ALA A 23 9.12 -19.91 20.20
N LYS A 24 8.01 -20.13 19.48
CA LYS A 24 7.86 -19.87 18.04
C LYS A 24 8.36 -18.47 17.67
N SER A 25 8.75 -18.33 16.40
CA SER A 25 8.83 -17.04 15.71
C SER A 25 7.44 -16.38 15.66
N ARG A 26 7.41 -15.05 15.61
CA ARG A 26 6.24 -14.28 15.19
C ARG A 26 6.48 -13.95 13.73
N GLU A 27 5.59 -14.35 12.83
CA GLU A 27 5.54 -13.74 11.50
C GLU A 27 4.49 -12.63 11.58
N ILE A 28 4.86 -11.43 11.13
CA ILE A 28 3.93 -10.32 10.98
C ILE A 28 4.15 -9.73 9.60
N TYR A 29 3.08 -9.68 8.82
CA TYR A 29 3.07 -9.26 7.42
C TYR A 29 2.97 -7.73 7.32
N LEU A 30 3.72 -7.14 6.39
CA LEU A 30 3.47 -5.78 5.88
C LEU A 30 2.66 -5.83 4.60
N LEU A 31 1.37 -5.48 4.59
CA LEU A 31 0.66 -5.39 3.30
C LEU A 31 1.15 -4.15 2.51
N PRO A 32 1.27 -4.23 1.16
CA PRO A 32 1.62 -3.09 0.34
C PRO A 32 0.67 -1.93 0.58
N SER A 33 1.26 -0.75 0.76
CA SER A 33 0.54 0.50 0.84
C SER A 33 0.51 1.21 -0.51
N ARG A 34 -0.57 1.96 -0.75
CA ARG A 34 -0.72 2.86 -1.90
C ARG A 34 0.21 4.07 -1.77
N PRO A 35 0.38 4.90 -2.81
CA PRO A 35 1.21 6.10 -2.70
C PRO A 35 0.77 7.00 -1.55
N GLY A 36 1.64 7.11 -0.55
CA GLY A 36 1.39 7.95 0.62
C GLY A 36 0.63 7.29 1.77
N GLU A 37 0.57 5.97 1.83
CA GLU A 37 0.08 5.21 2.99
C GLU A 37 1.23 4.40 3.63
N SER A 38 1.11 4.11 4.92
CA SER A 38 2.07 3.28 5.65
C SER A 38 1.62 1.81 5.66
N SER A 39 2.57 0.88 5.71
CA SER A 39 2.33 -0.55 5.47
C SER A 39 1.64 -1.27 6.66
N LYS A 40 0.58 -2.06 6.38
CA LYS A 40 -0.38 -2.63 7.37
C LYS A 40 0.15 -3.84 8.15
N THR A 41 -0.33 -4.11 9.37
CA THR A 41 0.31 -5.02 10.36
C THR A 41 -0.65 -5.96 11.13
N LEU A 42 -0.23 -7.17 11.57
CA LEU A 42 -1.08 -8.14 12.33
C LEU A 42 -0.32 -9.00 13.40
N PRO A 43 -0.72 -9.04 14.70
CA PRO A 43 0.13 -9.58 15.79
C PRO A 43 -0.24 -10.95 16.43
N PHE A 44 0.73 -11.69 17.02
CA PHE A 44 0.49 -12.67 18.12
C PHE A 44 1.69 -12.94 19.07
N THR A 45 1.51 -12.96 20.40
CA THR A 45 2.38 -12.52 21.54
C THR A 45 3.87 -12.96 21.81
N ASP A 46 4.54 -12.11 22.62
CA ASP A 46 5.65 -12.27 23.60
C ASP A 46 7.12 -12.69 23.25
N LYS A 47 7.94 -11.72 22.80
CA LYS A 47 9.42 -11.65 22.97
C LYS A 47 9.92 -10.19 22.85
N PRO A 48 11.12 -9.83 23.37
CA PRO A 48 11.67 -8.46 23.32
C PRO A 48 12.30 -8.04 21.98
N SER A 49 12.37 -8.95 21.00
CA SER A 49 12.69 -8.68 19.60
C SER A 49 11.64 -9.40 18.76
N VAL A 50 11.13 -8.75 17.72
CA VAL A 50 10.05 -9.29 16.88
C VAL A 50 10.62 -9.64 15.51
N ASP A 51 10.46 -10.89 15.09
CA ASP A 51 10.70 -11.28 13.70
C ASP A 51 9.56 -10.68 12.84
N TRP A 52 9.90 -10.14 11.67
CA TRP A 52 9.06 -9.16 10.97
C TRP A 52 9.15 -9.34 9.46
N LEU A 53 8.04 -9.55 8.76
CA LEU A 53 8.03 -9.83 7.32
C LEU A 53 7.64 -8.58 6.51
N ILE A 54 8.63 -7.91 5.95
CA ILE A 54 8.43 -6.84 4.97
C ILE A 54 8.01 -7.48 3.64
N GLN A 55 6.87 -7.09 3.09
CA GLN A 55 6.43 -7.49 1.76
C GLN A 55 5.74 -6.30 1.08
N TYR A 56 5.69 -6.31 -0.25
CA TYR A 56 4.92 -5.32 -1.03
C TYR A 56 4.05 -6.00 -2.09
N ASP A 57 3.70 -7.27 -1.88
CA ASP A 57 2.81 -8.01 -2.77
C ASP A 57 1.35 -7.99 -2.28
N GLY A 58 0.42 -7.96 -3.23
CA GLY A 58 -1.02 -7.85 -2.99
C GLY A 58 -1.65 -9.12 -2.42
N GLY A 59 -0.89 -10.21 -2.24
CA GLY A 59 -1.36 -11.47 -1.64
C GLY A 59 -2.34 -12.30 -2.49
N GLU A 60 -2.94 -11.74 -3.54
CA GLU A 60 -4.03 -12.37 -4.30
C GLU A 60 -3.73 -12.60 -5.80
N SER A 61 -2.89 -11.79 -6.46
CA SER A 61 -2.62 -11.90 -7.91
C SER A 61 -2.04 -13.25 -8.33
N GLU A 62 -2.57 -13.86 -9.41
CA GLU A 62 -2.04 -15.12 -9.99
C GLU A 62 -1.14 -14.91 -11.23
N TYR A 63 -0.63 -13.69 -11.44
CA TYR A 63 0.22 -13.36 -12.57
C TYR A 63 1.69 -13.73 -12.35
N TYR A 64 2.40 -14.05 -13.42
CA TYR A 64 3.86 -14.25 -13.44
C TYR A 64 4.52 -13.42 -14.53
N LEU A 65 5.77 -12.97 -14.32
CA LEU A 65 6.48 -12.18 -15.33
C LEU A 65 7.02 -13.09 -16.45
N SER A 66 6.38 -13.03 -17.62
CA SER A 66 6.87 -13.71 -18.82
C SER A 66 7.99 -12.92 -19.53
N GLY A 67 8.77 -13.60 -20.38
CA GLY A 67 9.79 -12.95 -21.21
C GLY A 67 11.05 -12.51 -20.47
N LEU A 68 11.40 -13.18 -19.38
CA LEU A 68 12.69 -13.03 -18.71
C LEU A 68 13.80 -13.77 -19.50
N LEU A 69 14.95 -13.13 -19.63
CA LEU A 69 16.14 -13.69 -20.28
C LEU A 69 17.24 -14.01 -19.25
N PRO A 70 18.11 -15.01 -19.47
CA PRO A 70 19.21 -15.31 -18.56
C PRO A 70 20.11 -14.09 -18.33
N GLY A 71 20.25 -13.65 -17.08
CA GLY A 71 20.96 -12.43 -16.71
C GLY A 71 20.18 -11.12 -16.85
N ASP A 72 18.86 -11.15 -17.08
CA ASP A 72 17.97 -10.13 -16.51
C ASP A 72 17.98 -10.25 -14.98
N SER A 73 17.34 -9.33 -14.26
CA SER A 73 17.12 -9.47 -12.81
C SER A 73 15.85 -8.77 -12.37
N CYS A 74 15.13 -9.33 -11.40
CA CYS A 74 13.95 -8.72 -10.79
C CYS A 74 14.20 -8.59 -9.29
N GLY A 75 13.89 -7.44 -8.69
CA GLY A 75 14.11 -7.23 -7.27
C GLY A 75 13.16 -6.23 -6.65
N ILE A 76 13.05 -6.33 -5.33
CA ILE A 76 12.30 -5.43 -4.46
C ILE A 76 13.29 -4.70 -3.57
N TYR A 77 13.13 -3.38 -3.47
CA TYR A 77 13.77 -2.53 -2.48
C TYR A 77 12.87 -2.37 -1.26
N PHE A 78 13.42 -2.72 -0.11
CA PHE A 78 12.79 -2.74 1.19
C PHE A 78 13.28 -1.58 2.04
N GLU A 79 12.33 -0.81 2.55
CA GLU A 79 12.55 0.25 3.53
C GLU A 79 12.20 -0.32 4.92
N PRO A 80 13.18 -0.50 5.82
CA PRO A 80 12.90 -0.90 7.19
C PRO A 80 11.98 0.10 7.88
N PRO A 81 10.88 -0.34 8.52
CA PRO A 81 9.96 0.59 9.18
C PRO A 81 10.58 1.16 10.48
N ALA A 82 11.54 0.45 11.09
CA ALA A 82 12.37 0.88 12.21
C ALA A 82 13.71 0.12 12.19
N ALA A 83 14.61 0.46 13.11
CA ALA A 83 15.92 -0.17 13.19
C ALA A 83 15.83 -1.69 13.42
N CYS A 84 16.48 -2.46 12.55
CA CYS A 84 16.35 -3.92 12.52
C CYS A 84 17.61 -4.66 12.00
N SER A 85 17.64 -5.98 12.21
CA SER A 85 18.64 -6.87 11.59
C SER A 85 17.99 -7.80 10.57
N LEU A 86 18.55 -7.92 9.37
CA LEU A 86 18.00 -8.78 8.31
C LEU A 86 18.19 -10.28 8.65
N VAL A 87 17.18 -11.11 8.42
CA VAL A 87 17.19 -12.56 8.76
C VAL A 87 17.12 -13.44 7.52
N GLU A 88 16.09 -13.25 6.70
CA GLU A 88 15.81 -14.04 5.49
C GLU A 88 15.22 -13.16 4.38
N VAL A 89 15.32 -13.62 3.13
CA VAL A 89 14.52 -13.10 2.01
C VAL A 89 13.80 -14.27 1.35
N HIS A 90 12.50 -14.12 1.13
CA HIS A 90 11.62 -15.12 0.52
C HIS A 90 11.25 -14.68 -0.90
N PHE A 91 11.24 -15.61 -1.86
CA PHE A 91 10.96 -15.33 -3.27
C PHE A 91 9.83 -16.25 -3.77
N CYS A 92 8.72 -15.68 -4.27
CA CYS A 92 7.65 -16.46 -4.87
C CYS A 92 7.93 -16.69 -6.34
N VAL A 93 8.51 -17.85 -6.62
CA VAL A 93 9.05 -18.22 -7.93
C VAL A 93 8.10 -19.13 -8.69
N TYR A 94 8.26 -19.18 -10.01
CA TYR A 94 7.39 -19.93 -10.90
C TYR A 94 8.19 -20.53 -12.04
N ARG A 95 8.01 -21.84 -12.31
CA ARG A 95 8.61 -22.51 -13.47
C ARG A 95 7.52 -22.86 -14.51
N PRO A 96 7.26 -22.00 -15.51
CA PRO A 96 6.25 -22.24 -16.56
C PRO A 96 6.53 -23.47 -17.46
N TYR A 97 7.80 -23.85 -17.62
CA TYR A 97 8.23 -24.86 -18.59
C TYR A 97 9.23 -25.83 -17.98
N GLN A 98 9.32 -27.05 -18.52
CA GLN A 98 10.39 -27.98 -18.14
C GLN A 98 11.76 -27.38 -18.49
N GLY A 99 12.67 -27.36 -17.52
CA GLY A 99 14.01 -26.75 -17.58
C GLY A 99 14.77 -27.04 -16.29
N SER A 100 15.91 -26.38 -16.03
CA SER A 100 16.57 -26.54 -14.73
C SER A 100 15.76 -25.85 -13.63
N GLY A 101 15.16 -24.70 -13.93
CA GLY A 101 14.54 -23.85 -12.90
C GLY A 101 15.57 -23.16 -12.00
N GLU A 102 16.84 -23.11 -12.43
CA GLU A 102 17.91 -22.48 -11.65
C GLU A 102 17.87 -20.95 -11.77
N TYR A 103 18.11 -20.28 -10.65
CA TYR A 103 18.26 -18.83 -10.58
C TYR A 103 19.25 -18.44 -9.48
N HIS A 104 19.84 -17.26 -9.61
CA HIS A 104 20.69 -16.67 -8.58
C HIS A 104 19.84 -15.75 -7.71
N ALA A 105 19.78 -16.03 -6.41
CA ALA A 105 19.11 -15.22 -5.41
C ALA A 105 20.15 -14.39 -4.65
N MET A 106 19.87 -13.11 -4.42
CA MET A 106 20.78 -12.19 -3.73
C MET A 106 20.03 -11.21 -2.83
N VAL A 107 20.68 -10.81 -1.73
CA VAL A 107 20.24 -9.69 -0.90
C VAL A 107 21.43 -8.84 -0.47
N GLY A 108 21.25 -7.52 -0.43
CA GLY A 108 22.30 -6.58 -0.08
C GLY A 108 21.80 -5.17 0.24
N ARG A 109 22.68 -4.33 0.79
CA ARG A 109 22.41 -2.90 1.02
C ARG A 109 22.15 -2.20 -0.31
N ALA A 110 21.13 -1.34 -0.33
CA ALA A 110 20.89 -0.48 -1.48
C ALA A 110 22.06 0.48 -1.71
N ALA A 111 22.49 0.60 -2.96
CA ALA A 111 23.28 1.72 -3.43
C ALA A 111 22.33 2.86 -3.76
N TYR A 112 22.67 4.06 -3.29
CA TYR A 112 22.00 5.35 -3.55
C TYR A 112 20.50 5.42 -3.18
N ASP A 113 19.96 6.63 -3.18
CA ASP A 113 18.52 6.86 -3.01
C ASP A 113 17.79 6.48 -4.31
N ILE A 114 16.93 5.46 -4.23
CA ILE A 114 16.18 4.93 -5.37
C ILE A 114 15.19 5.94 -5.97
N SER A 115 14.93 7.08 -5.31
CA SER A 115 14.26 8.23 -5.95
C SER A 115 14.92 8.66 -7.28
N LEU A 116 16.23 8.43 -7.43
CA LEU A 116 17.00 8.67 -8.66
C LEU A 116 16.60 7.79 -9.86
N LEU A 117 15.84 6.72 -9.63
CA LEU A 117 15.27 5.88 -10.70
C LEU A 117 13.96 6.47 -11.26
N GLY A 118 13.23 7.28 -10.51
CA GLY A 118 12.01 7.95 -10.98
C GLY A 118 10.84 7.02 -11.39
N PRO A 119 9.69 7.58 -11.80
CA PRO A 119 8.55 6.80 -12.28
C PRO A 119 8.83 6.16 -13.65
N TRP A 120 8.21 5.01 -13.91
CA TRP A 120 8.22 4.40 -15.23
C TRP A 120 7.30 5.17 -16.20
N PRO A 121 7.65 5.33 -17.50
CA PRO A 121 8.86 4.85 -18.17
C PRO A 121 10.07 5.78 -17.98
N GLN A 122 11.20 5.21 -17.56
CA GLN A 122 12.45 5.96 -17.43
C GLN A 122 13.07 6.31 -18.79
N SER A 123 13.64 7.51 -18.89
CA SER A 123 14.35 7.97 -20.10
C SER A 123 15.75 7.38 -20.27
N MET A 124 16.35 6.82 -19.22
CA MET A 124 17.69 6.21 -19.22
C MET A 124 17.75 5.09 -18.17
N PRO A 125 18.53 4.00 -18.39
CA PRO A 125 18.75 2.97 -17.38
C PRO A 125 19.54 3.49 -16.16
N GLY A 126 19.15 3.02 -14.98
CA GLY A 126 19.85 3.20 -13.71
C GLY A 126 21.10 2.34 -13.54
N GLN A 127 21.90 2.69 -12.52
CA GLN A 127 23.12 1.98 -12.13
C GLN A 127 22.81 0.70 -11.33
N ASN A 128 23.83 -0.11 -11.04
CA ASN A 128 23.71 -1.25 -10.13
C ASN A 128 23.14 -0.79 -8.77
N PRO A 129 22.00 -1.31 -8.30
CA PRO A 129 21.34 -0.85 -7.10
C PRO A 129 21.89 -1.53 -5.83
N PHE A 130 22.89 -2.41 -5.94
CA PHE A 130 23.57 -3.03 -4.80
C PHE A 130 24.89 -2.33 -4.46
N ASP A 131 25.05 -1.91 -3.21
CA ASP A 131 26.31 -1.37 -2.67
C ASP A 131 27.14 -2.50 -2.01
N THR A 132 26.48 -3.33 -1.20
CA THR A 132 27.13 -4.41 -0.46
C THR A 132 26.22 -5.63 -0.41
N ILE A 133 26.67 -6.78 -0.92
CA ILE A 133 25.93 -8.04 -0.82
C ILE A 133 26.06 -8.61 0.60
N TYR A 134 24.92 -8.97 1.20
CA TYR A 134 24.82 -9.60 2.52
C TYR A 134 24.77 -11.13 2.42
N ALA A 135 24.05 -11.65 1.42
CA ALA A 135 24.03 -13.06 1.08
C ALA A 135 23.65 -13.23 -0.40
N ASP A 136 24.19 -14.26 -1.05
CA ASP A 136 23.81 -14.69 -2.39
C ASP A 136 24.02 -16.21 -2.55
N THR A 137 23.21 -16.86 -3.39
CA THR A 137 23.35 -18.28 -3.73
C THR A 137 22.60 -18.61 -5.02
N VAL A 138 22.92 -19.76 -5.63
CA VAL A 138 22.06 -20.37 -6.64
C VAL A 138 20.99 -21.23 -5.96
N MET A 139 19.76 -21.14 -6.45
CA MET A 139 18.58 -21.88 -6.03
C MET A 139 17.95 -22.61 -7.23
N GLU A 140 17.17 -23.65 -6.97
CA GLU A 140 16.52 -24.50 -7.98
C GLU A 140 15.03 -24.65 -7.64
N ILE A 141 14.14 -24.28 -8.57
CA ILE A 141 12.70 -24.47 -8.40
C ILE A 141 12.36 -25.96 -8.58
N GLU A 142 11.96 -26.66 -7.53
CA GLU A 142 11.67 -28.11 -7.61
C GLU A 142 10.38 -28.42 -8.43
N VAL A 143 9.36 -27.57 -8.35
CA VAL A 143 8.02 -27.80 -8.96
C VAL A 143 7.88 -27.13 -10.34
N THR A 144 6.99 -27.64 -11.21
CA THR A 144 6.70 -27.04 -12.54
C THR A 144 5.22 -26.73 -12.65
N GLY A 145 4.87 -25.54 -13.12
CA GLY A 145 3.48 -25.13 -13.30
C GLY A 145 2.75 -24.71 -12.02
N GLU A 146 3.44 -24.64 -10.88
CA GLU A 146 2.92 -24.15 -9.60
C GLU A 146 3.85 -23.03 -9.07
N PHE A 147 3.30 -22.14 -8.25
CA PHE A 147 4.07 -21.11 -7.52
C PHE A 147 4.69 -21.72 -6.26
N ASP A 148 5.96 -21.44 -6.00
CA ASP A 148 6.68 -21.94 -4.84
C ASP A 148 7.37 -20.79 -4.07
N TRP A 149 7.67 -20.98 -2.79
CA TRP A 149 8.32 -19.99 -1.92
C TRP A 149 9.69 -20.48 -1.48
N ASP A 150 10.73 -19.99 -2.15
CA ASP A 150 12.12 -20.23 -1.77
C ASP A 150 12.60 -19.22 -0.72
N THR A 151 13.60 -19.61 0.09
CA THR A 151 14.12 -18.83 1.22
C THR A 151 15.65 -18.70 1.19
N LEU A 152 16.15 -17.46 1.08
CA LEU A 152 17.55 -17.09 1.27
C LEU A 152 17.80 -16.72 2.74
N VAL A 153 18.39 -17.63 3.50
CA VAL A 153 18.84 -17.36 4.87
C VAL A 153 20.08 -16.45 4.85
N VAL A 154 20.07 -15.37 5.63
CA VAL A 154 21.18 -14.40 5.70
C VAL A 154 22.11 -14.75 6.88
N PRO A 155 23.28 -15.38 6.66
CA PRO A 155 23.94 -16.19 7.71
C PRO A 155 24.48 -15.39 8.91
N VAL A 156 24.79 -14.11 8.72
CA VAL A 156 25.36 -13.23 9.76
C VAL A 156 24.27 -12.46 10.51
N MET A 157 23.04 -12.43 9.97
CA MET A 157 21.97 -11.51 10.35
C MET A 157 22.46 -10.06 10.54
N PRO A 158 22.93 -9.40 9.47
CA PRO A 158 23.52 -8.08 9.58
C PRO A 158 22.53 -7.10 10.20
N ASP A 159 23.02 -6.30 11.14
CA ASP A 159 22.33 -5.10 11.56
C ASP A 159 22.31 -4.13 10.37
N ILE A 160 21.11 -3.82 9.91
CA ILE A 160 20.87 -2.87 8.82
C ILE A 160 20.36 -1.54 9.37
N GLY A 161 20.08 -1.42 10.68
CA GLY A 161 19.43 -0.25 11.24
C GLY A 161 18.16 0.09 10.45
N SER A 162 18.03 1.36 10.06
CA SER A 162 16.99 1.84 9.13
C SER A 162 17.48 1.96 7.68
N ASP A 163 18.67 1.45 7.33
CA ASP A 163 19.20 1.50 5.97
C ASP A 163 18.43 0.52 5.07
N ALA A 164 17.98 1.04 3.93
CA ALA A 164 17.24 0.25 2.97
C ALA A 164 18.10 -0.76 2.21
N PHE A 165 17.47 -1.86 1.81
CA PHE A 165 18.13 -3.04 1.25
C PHE A 165 17.30 -3.64 0.12
N ILE A 166 17.90 -4.54 -0.67
CA ILE A 166 17.28 -5.08 -1.89
C ILE A 166 17.37 -6.59 -1.85
N GLY A 167 16.25 -7.27 -2.07
CA GLY A 167 16.20 -8.68 -2.42
C GLY A 167 15.94 -8.84 -3.91
N ALA A 168 16.78 -9.60 -4.63
CA ALA A 168 16.62 -9.80 -6.07
C ALA A 168 16.92 -11.23 -6.52
N VAL A 169 16.36 -11.57 -7.68
CA VAL A 169 16.56 -12.83 -8.40
C VAL A 169 17.05 -12.56 -9.82
N SER A 170 17.95 -13.40 -10.30
CA SER A 170 18.47 -13.38 -11.67
C SER A 170 18.28 -14.77 -12.31
N PRO A 171 17.43 -14.94 -13.33
CA PRO A 171 17.31 -16.20 -14.08
C PRO A 171 18.66 -16.67 -14.63
N LEU A 172 18.96 -17.97 -14.49
CA LEU A 172 20.11 -18.62 -15.14
C LEU A 172 19.70 -19.33 -16.45
N ASP A 173 18.42 -19.68 -16.61
CA ASP A 173 17.84 -20.17 -17.86
C ASP A 173 16.49 -19.48 -18.19
N THR A 174 15.84 -19.87 -19.29
CA THR A 174 14.54 -19.32 -19.73
C THR A 174 13.32 -20.05 -19.14
N SER A 175 13.52 -20.97 -18.19
CA SER A 175 12.45 -21.69 -17.50
C SER A 175 12.06 -21.02 -16.18
N PHE A 176 12.88 -20.10 -15.66
CA PHE A 176 12.56 -19.29 -14.48
C PHE A 176 11.53 -18.18 -14.78
N SER A 177 10.67 -17.92 -13.80
CA SER A 177 9.82 -16.75 -13.67
C SER A 177 9.55 -16.42 -12.19
N ILE A 178 8.95 -15.27 -11.93
CA ILE A 178 8.59 -14.76 -10.61
C ILE A 178 7.13 -14.30 -10.61
N ARG A 179 6.42 -14.53 -9.50
CA ARG A 179 5.04 -14.08 -9.30
C ARG A 179 4.99 -12.55 -9.16
N ILE A 180 3.93 -11.95 -9.69
CA ILE A 180 3.76 -10.50 -9.74
C ILE A 180 2.33 -10.05 -9.43
N ASP A 181 2.22 -8.86 -8.84
CA ASP A 181 1.05 -8.00 -9.02
C ASP A 181 1.32 -7.08 -10.22
N ALA A 182 0.36 -6.99 -11.14
CA ALA A 182 0.41 -6.07 -12.27
C ALA A 182 -0.40 -4.81 -11.95
N GLY A 183 0.02 -3.67 -12.48
CA GLY A 183 -0.72 -2.39 -12.34
C GLY A 183 -0.45 -1.67 -11.02
N ALA A 184 0.71 -1.87 -10.40
CA ALA A 184 1.08 -1.16 -9.19
C ALA A 184 1.10 0.36 -9.42
N GLY A 185 0.63 1.13 -8.44
CA GLY A 185 0.89 2.56 -8.38
C GLY A 185 2.32 2.85 -7.87
N PRO A 186 2.81 4.10 -8.00
CA PRO A 186 3.97 4.56 -7.23
C PRO A 186 3.66 4.53 -5.72
N PRO A 187 4.65 4.65 -4.80
CA PRO A 187 6.08 4.48 -5.05
C PRO A 187 6.35 3.04 -5.52
N TYR A 188 7.16 2.93 -6.55
CA TYR A 188 7.49 1.64 -7.14
C TYR A 188 8.65 1.00 -6.36
N HIS A 189 8.34 0.06 -5.46
CA HIS A 189 9.36 -0.72 -4.73
C HIS A 189 10.08 -1.74 -5.62
N ALA A 190 9.59 -1.99 -6.84
CA ALA A 190 10.12 -2.99 -7.74
C ALA A 190 11.07 -2.42 -8.79
N ILE A 191 12.18 -3.13 -9.02
CA ILE A 191 13.21 -2.80 -10.00
C ILE A 191 13.56 -4.01 -10.87
N ARG A 192 13.81 -3.79 -12.16
CA ARG A 192 14.19 -4.82 -13.13
C ARG A 192 15.45 -4.42 -13.90
N SER A 193 16.47 -5.27 -13.86
CA SER A 193 17.57 -5.24 -14.82
C SER A 193 17.12 -5.89 -16.12
N MET A 194 17.28 -5.19 -17.24
CA MET A 194 16.94 -5.68 -18.58
C MET A 194 18.15 -5.59 -19.50
N GLN A 195 18.46 -6.67 -20.22
CA GLN A 195 19.53 -6.64 -21.24
C GLN A 195 19.14 -5.85 -22.50
N GLY A 196 17.84 -5.76 -22.80
CA GLY A 196 17.28 -5.09 -23.97
C GLY A 196 16.25 -4.01 -23.60
N GLY A 197 16.48 -3.27 -22.50
CA GLY A 197 15.54 -2.25 -22.01
C GLY A 197 15.31 -1.10 -23.01
N PRO A 198 14.23 -0.31 -22.86
CA PRO A 198 13.79 0.70 -23.85
C PRO A 198 14.88 1.70 -24.25
N ASN A 199 15.78 2.04 -23.32
CA ASN A 199 16.87 2.99 -23.52
C ASN A 199 18.26 2.34 -23.34
N GLY A 200 18.35 1.02 -23.54
CA GLY A 200 19.58 0.22 -23.43
C GLY A 200 19.62 -0.73 -22.22
N PRO A 201 20.72 -1.47 -22.03
CA PRO A 201 20.87 -2.39 -20.92
C PRO A 201 21.03 -1.67 -19.57
N GLY A 202 20.38 -2.17 -18.53
CA GLY A 202 20.54 -1.69 -17.16
C GLY A 202 19.26 -1.81 -16.32
N TRP A 203 19.23 -1.11 -15.17
CA TRP A 203 18.14 -1.20 -14.20
C TRP A 203 17.03 -0.18 -14.47
N TYR A 204 15.79 -0.60 -14.26
CA TYR A 204 14.60 0.21 -14.47
C TYR A 204 13.59 0.01 -13.33
N THR A 205 12.88 1.06 -12.95
CA THR A 205 11.66 0.99 -12.13
C THR A 205 10.63 0.07 -12.80
N SER A 206 9.92 -0.74 -12.03
CA SER A 206 8.88 -1.67 -12.51
C SER A 206 7.51 -1.31 -11.93
N TRP A 207 6.49 -1.26 -12.81
CA TRP A 207 5.08 -1.17 -12.43
C TRP A 207 4.45 -2.55 -12.10
N HIS A 208 5.24 -3.62 -12.24
CA HIS A 208 4.93 -4.92 -11.64
C HIS A 208 5.63 -5.03 -10.29
N LEU A 209 4.91 -5.37 -9.23
CA LEU A 209 5.48 -5.70 -7.93
C LEU A 209 5.84 -7.18 -7.92
N PHE A 210 7.13 -7.49 -7.75
CA PHE A 210 7.62 -8.86 -7.62
C PHE A 210 7.31 -9.38 -6.22
N TRP A 211 6.81 -10.60 -6.13
CA TRP A 211 6.53 -11.26 -4.85
C TRP A 211 7.83 -11.69 -4.17
N VAL A 212 8.49 -10.73 -3.54
CA VAL A 212 9.69 -10.88 -2.73
C VAL A 212 9.41 -10.29 -1.36
N ARG A 213 9.77 -11.02 -0.31
CA ARG A 213 9.53 -10.65 1.09
C ARG A 213 10.82 -10.73 1.88
N ALA A 214 10.95 -10.00 2.96
CA ALA A 214 12.15 -9.99 3.80
C ALA A 214 11.80 -10.12 5.28
N LEU A 215 12.32 -11.17 5.93
CA LEU A 215 12.21 -11.33 7.38
C LEU A 215 13.34 -10.53 8.05
N VAL A 216 13.00 -9.60 8.93
CA VAL A 216 13.93 -8.80 9.74
C VAL A 216 13.61 -8.94 11.23
N LYS A 217 14.53 -8.52 12.10
CA LYS A 217 14.36 -8.46 13.56
C LYS A 217 14.36 -7.02 14.01
N VAL A 218 13.16 -6.47 14.24
CA VAL A 218 13.01 -5.09 14.71
C VAL A 218 13.38 -5.01 16.19
N TYR A 219 14.16 -3.98 16.55
CA TYR A 219 14.63 -3.74 17.91
C TYR A 219 14.43 -2.30 18.41
N GLU A 220 14.01 -1.37 17.56
CA GLU A 220 13.55 -0.03 17.95
C GLU A 220 12.03 0.09 17.82
N ASN A 221 11.47 1.04 18.57
CA ASN A 221 10.05 1.29 18.61
C ASN A 221 9.52 1.80 17.26
N LEU A 222 8.35 1.31 16.86
CA LEU A 222 7.65 1.74 15.66
C LEU A 222 6.57 2.77 16.02
N PRO A 223 6.43 3.88 15.28
CA PRO A 223 5.24 4.72 15.39
C PRO A 223 4.00 3.94 14.91
N PRO A 224 2.78 4.37 15.26
CA PRO A 224 1.56 3.75 14.76
C PRO A 224 1.52 3.72 13.24
N ASN A 225 0.99 2.66 12.67
CA ASN A 225 0.71 2.57 11.24
C ASN A 225 -0.66 3.17 10.92
N ILE A 226 -0.71 4.20 10.07
CA ILE A 226 -1.97 4.70 9.50
C ILE A 226 -2.28 3.83 8.27
N VAL A 227 -3.17 2.87 8.50
CA VAL A 227 -3.53 1.75 7.61
C VAL A 227 -4.25 2.22 6.35
N SER A 228 -5.16 3.18 6.51
CA SER A 228 -5.94 3.81 5.44
C SER A 228 -6.81 4.90 6.05
N PHE A 229 -7.24 5.88 5.25
CA PHE A 229 -8.20 6.90 5.66
C PHE A 229 -9.08 7.34 4.49
N ASP A 230 -10.24 7.91 4.79
CA ASP A 230 -11.18 8.38 3.76
C ASP A 230 -10.57 9.53 2.95
N ARG A 231 -10.36 9.28 1.65
CA ARG A 231 -9.98 10.32 0.69
C ARG A 231 -11.25 10.93 0.11
N LEU A 232 -11.82 11.85 0.87
CA LEU A 232 -13.05 12.58 0.49
C LEU A 232 -12.93 13.19 -0.90
N THR A 233 -13.95 12.97 -1.73
CA THR A 233 -14.07 13.54 -3.08
C THR A 233 -14.67 14.94 -3.03
N ASP A 234 -14.61 15.69 -4.14
CA ASP A 234 -15.29 16.96 -4.26
C ASP A 234 -16.80 16.81 -4.02
N THR A 235 -17.44 17.90 -3.60
CA THR A 235 -18.79 17.83 -3.02
C THR A 235 -19.58 19.10 -3.29
N TYR A 236 -20.90 19.05 -3.16
CA TYR A 236 -21.76 20.23 -3.06
C TYR A 236 -22.18 20.52 -1.59
N THR A 237 -21.82 19.67 -0.62
CA THR A 237 -22.14 19.94 0.78
C THR A 237 -21.28 21.04 1.38
N THR A 238 -21.93 22.00 2.03
CA THR A 238 -21.30 23.01 2.91
C THR A 238 -21.40 22.62 4.40
N GLY A 239 -21.97 21.44 4.69
CA GLY A 239 -21.99 20.85 6.03
C GLY A 239 -20.65 20.27 6.45
N SER A 240 -20.56 19.77 7.68
CA SER A 240 -19.40 18.98 8.10
C SER A 240 -19.32 17.67 7.31
N ARG A 241 -18.12 17.11 7.21
CA ARG A 241 -17.84 15.82 6.57
C ARG A 241 -17.01 14.95 7.51
N GLU A 242 -17.47 13.73 7.72
CA GLU A 242 -16.75 12.73 8.50
C GLU A 242 -15.54 12.21 7.69
N VAL A 243 -14.43 11.95 8.38
CA VAL A 243 -13.27 11.24 7.87
C VAL A 243 -12.95 10.11 8.84
N ILE A 244 -13.04 8.88 8.35
CA ILE A 244 -12.67 7.67 9.07
C ILE A 244 -11.22 7.31 8.71
N ALA A 245 -10.46 6.87 9.71
CA ALA A 245 -9.11 6.33 9.54
C ALA A 245 -8.96 5.03 10.32
N ILE A 246 -8.31 4.03 9.71
CA ILE A 246 -7.86 2.84 10.42
C ILE A 246 -6.41 3.09 10.86
N VAL A 247 -6.13 2.91 12.15
CA VAL A 247 -4.80 3.11 12.73
C VAL A 247 -4.46 1.93 13.63
N GLU A 248 -3.26 1.40 13.45
CA GLU A 248 -2.70 0.27 14.19
C GLU A 248 -1.48 0.72 14.98
N ASP A 249 -1.33 0.27 16.23
CA ASP A 249 -0.01 0.09 16.82
C ASP A 249 0.03 -1.28 17.50
N VAL A 250 0.60 -2.23 16.78
CA VAL A 250 0.78 -3.60 17.25
C VAL A 250 2.24 -3.88 17.68
N LEU A 251 3.09 -2.84 17.79
CA LEU A 251 4.56 -2.95 17.78
C LEU A 251 5.35 -1.96 18.66
N GLY A 252 4.72 -1.31 19.62
CA GLY A 252 5.41 -0.75 20.78
C GLY A 252 6.56 -1.63 21.30
N ILE A 253 7.79 -1.14 21.26
CA ILE A 253 8.97 -1.75 21.90
C ILE A 253 9.39 -0.86 23.09
N PRO A 254 9.29 -1.33 24.35
CA PRO A 254 8.86 -2.67 24.80
C PRO A 254 7.35 -2.93 24.63
N PHE A 255 6.98 -4.21 24.46
CA PHE A 255 5.63 -4.72 24.16
C PHE A 255 4.50 -4.19 25.07
N ASN A 256 4.81 -3.75 26.29
CA ASN A 256 3.84 -3.17 27.22
C ASN A 256 3.53 -1.68 26.96
N LEU A 257 4.11 -1.08 25.92
CA LEU A 257 3.89 0.29 25.46
C LEU A 257 3.30 0.33 24.04
N MET A 258 2.72 -0.79 23.58
CA MET A 258 1.89 -0.84 22.39
C MET A 258 0.55 -0.15 22.60
N GLY A 259 0.14 0.59 21.60
CA GLY A 259 -1.19 1.13 21.39
C GLY A 259 -1.14 2.58 20.91
N VAL A 260 -2.04 2.92 20.00
CA VAL A 260 -2.34 4.30 19.62
C VAL A 260 -2.76 5.06 20.88
N ALA A 261 -1.98 6.05 21.27
CA ALA A 261 -2.32 6.97 22.35
C ALA A 261 -3.34 8.01 21.89
N TRP A 262 -3.20 8.47 20.65
CA TRP A 262 -4.15 9.36 19.98
C TRP A 262 -3.99 9.29 18.46
N ALA A 263 -5.09 9.56 17.76
CA ALA A 263 -5.13 9.87 16.34
C ALA A 263 -5.73 11.27 16.15
N LYS A 264 -5.23 12.02 15.17
CA LYS A 264 -5.65 13.38 14.86
C LYS A 264 -5.86 13.54 13.37
N LEU A 265 -6.93 14.24 13.02
CA LEU A 265 -7.10 14.81 11.70
C LEU A 265 -6.54 16.23 11.72
N TRP A 266 -5.62 16.53 10.82
CA TRP A 266 -5.15 17.88 10.55
C TRP A 266 -5.77 18.36 9.24
N TYR A 267 -6.27 19.59 9.20
CA TYR A 267 -6.83 20.19 7.99
C TYR A 267 -6.55 21.68 7.89
N SER A 268 -6.48 22.19 6.67
CA SER A 268 -6.40 23.61 6.34
C SER A 268 -7.39 23.97 5.23
N VAL A 269 -7.82 25.24 5.23
CA VAL A 269 -8.77 25.80 4.25
C VAL A 269 -8.03 26.79 3.37
N ASN A 270 -8.11 26.64 2.04
CA ASN A 270 -7.48 27.49 1.03
C ASN A 270 -5.97 27.75 1.27
N GLY A 271 -5.24 26.74 1.76
CA GLY A 271 -3.81 26.85 2.09
C GLY A 271 -3.49 27.73 3.30
N GLY A 272 -4.44 27.92 4.21
CA GLY A 272 -4.22 28.55 5.52
C GLY A 272 -3.43 27.67 6.51
N ASP A 273 -3.35 28.11 7.76
CA ASP A 273 -2.71 27.34 8.83
C ASP A 273 -3.48 26.04 9.14
N ASP A 274 -2.76 24.94 9.39
CA ASP A 274 -3.35 23.65 9.79
C ASP A 274 -3.99 23.72 11.19
N VAL A 275 -5.19 23.13 11.30
CA VAL A 275 -5.96 22.96 12.53
C VAL A 275 -6.10 21.46 12.81
N SER A 276 -5.88 21.04 14.06
CA SER A 276 -6.09 19.64 14.47
C SER A 276 -7.43 19.40 15.14
N ILE A 277 -7.99 18.22 14.89
CA ILE A 277 -9.17 17.65 15.55
C ILE A 277 -8.76 16.28 16.11
N ASP A 278 -9.03 16.02 17.39
CA ASP A 278 -8.83 14.71 17.98
C ASP A 278 -9.84 13.71 17.38
N MET A 279 -9.37 12.59 16.84
CA MET A 279 -10.23 11.53 16.30
C MET A 279 -10.68 10.59 17.42
N GLY A 280 -11.98 10.31 17.49
CA GLY A 280 -12.56 9.37 18.44
C GLY A 280 -12.50 7.93 17.91
N LEU A 281 -12.10 6.98 18.75
CA LEU A 281 -12.21 5.55 18.45
C LEU A 281 -13.69 5.16 18.34
N ILE A 282 -14.13 4.69 17.17
CA ILE A 282 -15.51 4.25 16.90
C ILE A 282 -15.65 2.73 16.85
N GLU A 283 -14.60 1.99 16.48
CA GLU A 283 -14.56 0.53 16.45
C GLU A 283 -13.14 0.02 16.75
N GLY A 284 -13.01 -1.20 17.28
CA GLY A 284 -11.71 -1.82 17.59
C GLY A 284 -11.17 -1.46 18.97
N ASP A 285 -9.84 -1.41 19.10
CA ASP A 285 -9.12 -1.03 20.32
C ASP A 285 -7.87 -0.19 20.01
N SER A 286 -7.01 0.05 21.01
CA SER A 286 -5.79 0.85 20.81
C SER A 286 -4.73 0.15 19.96
N LEU A 287 -4.78 -1.16 19.77
CA LEU A 287 -3.82 -1.91 18.95
C LEU A 287 -4.24 -1.92 17.47
N HIS A 288 -5.54 -2.06 17.21
CA HIS A 288 -6.14 -1.95 15.89
C HIS A 288 -7.49 -1.25 16.03
N GLY A 289 -7.55 0.02 15.62
CA GLY A 289 -8.70 0.88 15.85
C GLY A 289 -9.15 1.63 14.61
N THR A 290 -10.47 1.77 14.48
CA THR A 290 -11.12 2.66 13.52
C THR A 290 -11.47 3.95 14.24
N TYR A 291 -10.93 5.06 13.77
CA TYR A 291 -11.05 6.40 14.35
C TYR A 291 -11.84 7.31 13.42
N SER A 292 -12.62 8.25 13.96
CA SER A 292 -13.40 9.22 13.19
C SER A 292 -13.25 10.65 13.73
N ALA A 293 -13.23 11.63 12.83
CA ALA A 293 -13.43 13.05 13.13
C ALA A 293 -14.26 13.72 12.03
N GLU A 294 -15.01 14.77 12.38
CA GLU A 294 -15.70 15.63 11.41
C GLU A 294 -14.86 16.88 11.08
N ILE A 295 -14.57 17.09 9.80
CA ILE A 295 -14.10 18.39 9.29
C ILE A 295 -15.30 19.35 9.32
N PRO A 296 -15.20 20.54 9.96
CA PRO A 296 -16.27 21.53 9.98
C PRO A 296 -16.64 22.04 8.58
N GLY A 297 -17.91 22.37 8.39
CA GLY A 297 -18.42 22.88 7.12
C GLY A 297 -17.74 24.19 6.68
N ALA A 298 -17.50 24.30 5.37
CA ALA A 298 -16.84 25.43 4.71
C ALA A 298 -17.68 25.99 3.55
N GLY A 299 -17.21 27.05 2.91
CA GLY A 299 -17.93 27.77 1.86
C GLY A 299 -17.80 27.13 0.48
N VAL A 300 -18.77 27.42 -0.39
CA VAL A 300 -18.68 27.09 -1.83
C VAL A 300 -17.48 27.82 -2.44
N GLY A 301 -16.61 27.06 -3.10
CA GLY A 301 -15.34 27.50 -3.66
C GLY A 301 -14.12 27.25 -2.76
N ASP A 302 -14.31 26.85 -1.50
CA ASP A 302 -13.19 26.54 -0.61
C ASP A 302 -12.57 25.19 -0.96
N GLU A 303 -11.23 25.16 -0.99
CA GLU A 303 -10.42 23.95 -1.02
C GLU A 303 -10.03 23.55 0.41
N ILE A 304 -10.24 22.27 0.75
CA ILE A 304 -9.89 21.67 2.03
C ILE A 304 -8.77 20.67 1.78
N ALA A 305 -7.61 20.88 2.38
CA ALA A 305 -6.53 19.90 2.41
C ALA A 305 -6.47 19.29 3.82
N PHE A 306 -6.26 17.97 3.91
CA PHE A 306 -6.23 17.26 5.20
C PHE A 306 -5.34 16.02 5.17
N TYR A 307 -4.90 15.58 6.35
CA TYR A 307 -4.11 14.37 6.58
C TYR A 307 -4.32 13.86 8.01
N ILE A 308 -3.89 12.63 8.27
CA ILE A 308 -3.95 12.00 9.58
C ILE A 308 -2.56 12.00 10.21
N GLU A 309 -2.48 12.32 11.50
CA GLU A 309 -1.29 12.10 12.35
C GLU A 309 -1.70 11.20 13.52
N ALA A 310 -0.86 10.21 13.87
CA ALA A 310 -1.10 9.35 15.02
C ALA A 310 0.17 9.23 15.86
N ALA A 311 0.02 8.98 17.16
CA ALA A 311 1.13 8.64 18.05
C ALA A 311 0.80 7.50 19.00
N ASP A 312 1.83 6.76 19.38
CA ASP A 312 1.77 5.66 20.34
C ASP A 312 1.91 6.12 21.80
N LEU A 313 1.93 5.17 22.74
CA LEU A 313 2.16 5.42 24.17
C LEU A 313 3.60 5.91 24.50
N GLN A 314 4.47 6.09 23.51
CA GLN A 314 5.87 6.53 23.63
C GLN A 314 6.14 7.86 22.90
N ASP A 315 5.09 8.55 22.42
CA ASP A 315 5.13 9.75 21.58
C ASP A 315 5.86 9.57 20.23
N ALA A 316 6.05 8.34 19.74
CA ALA A 316 6.50 8.10 18.38
C ALA A 316 5.34 8.32 17.40
N LYS A 317 5.61 9.04 16.30
CA LYS A 317 4.59 9.61 15.42
C LYS A 317 4.67 9.09 13.98
N SER A 318 3.51 8.95 13.35
CA SER A 318 3.37 8.79 11.90
C SER A 318 2.44 9.85 11.32
N THR A 319 2.51 10.03 10.01
CA THR A 319 1.71 11.01 9.26
C THR A 319 1.35 10.41 7.92
N SER A 320 0.07 10.45 7.53
CA SER A 320 -0.37 9.99 6.22
C SER A 320 0.04 10.99 5.12
N SER A 321 -0.09 10.58 3.86
CA SER A 321 -0.21 11.58 2.79
C SER A 321 -1.44 12.45 2.96
N SER A 322 -1.40 13.62 2.33
CA SER A 322 -2.53 14.51 2.24
C SER A 322 -3.56 14.02 1.21
N ALA A 323 -4.83 14.30 1.51
CA ALA A 323 -5.92 14.33 0.55
C ALA A 323 -6.49 15.76 0.50
N SER A 324 -7.25 16.07 -0.53
CA SER A 324 -7.97 17.35 -0.62
C SER A 324 -9.28 17.20 -1.37
N TYR A 325 -10.22 18.10 -1.07
CA TYR A 325 -11.47 18.25 -1.81
C TYR A 325 -11.86 19.72 -1.91
N VAL A 326 -12.67 20.05 -2.91
CA VAL A 326 -13.26 21.37 -3.15
C VAL A 326 -14.77 21.29 -2.97
N ILE A 327 -15.34 22.27 -2.27
CA ILE A 327 -16.80 22.45 -2.23
C ILE A 327 -17.22 23.18 -3.49
N ARG A 328 -17.77 22.45 -4.45
CA ARG A 328 -18.24 22.94 -5.75
C ARG A 328 -19.67 23.48 -5.66
N THR A 329 -20.11 24.16 -6.73
CA THR A 329 -21.51 24.51 -6.94
C THR A 329 -22.06 23.69 -8.09
N GLY A 330 -23.29 23.18 -7.93
CA GLY A 330 -24.15 22.88 -9.08
C GLY A 330 -24.77 24.17 -9.61
N HIS A 331 -25.32 24.11 -10.81
CA HIS A 331 -26.04 25.22 -11.43
C HIS A 331 -27.47 24.80 -11.78
N ASN A 332 -28.42 25.70 -11.52
CA ASN A 332 -29.83 25.48 -11.80
C ASN A 332 -30.05 25.25 -13.31
N GLU A 333 -30.98 24.36 -13.65
CA GLU A 333 -31.31 23.98 -15.05
C GLU A 333 -30.17 23.26 -15.83
N HIS A 334 -28.99 23.04 -15.23
CA HIS A 334 -27.94 22.22 -15.84
C HIS A 334 -28.23 20.72 -15.64
N ILE A 335 -27.86 19.91 -16.63
CA ILE A 335 -27.73 18.45 -16.45
C ILE A 335 -26.36 18.11 -15.84
N LEU A 336 -26.22 16.95 -15.21
CA LEU A 336 -24.91 16.42 -14.81
C LEU A 336 -24.33 15.56 -15.93
N LEU A 337 -23.10 15.88 -16.35
CA LEU A 337 -22.24 14.99 -17.13
C LEU A 337 -21.11 14.50 -16.24
N VAL A 338 -21.14 13.23 -15.87
CA VAL A 338 -20.02 12.56 -15.19
C VAL A 338 -19.13 11.89 -16.23
N ILE A 339 -17.87 12.26 -16.20
CA ILE A 339 -16.77 11.61 -16.91
C ILE A 339 -16.01 10.83 -15.83
N GLY A 340 -16.09 9.50 -15.88
CA GLY A 340 -15.29 8.60 -15.07
C GLY A 340 -13.81 8.67 -15.42
N PRO A 341 -12.97 7.74 -14.93
CA PRO A 341 -11.59 7.61 -15.38
C PRO A 341 -11.54 7.07 -16.83
N ASP A 342 -11.85 7.94 -17.79
CA ASP A 342 -11.82 7.73 -19.23
C ASP A 342 -10.91 8.79 -19.87
N ASP A 343 -9.64 8.43 -20.09
CA ASP A 343 -8.62 9.27 -20.72
C ASP A 343 -8.99 9.71 -22.15
N TYR A 344 -10.05 9.16 -22.74
CA TYR A 344 -10.47 9.39 -24.13
C TYR A 344 -11.70 10.29 -24.28
N TYR A 345 -12.31 10.79 -23.19
CA TYR A 345 -13.43 11.73 -23.31
C TYR A 345 -12.96 13.15 -23.67
N GLY A 346 -13.49 13.68 -24.77
CA GLY A 346 -13.17 15.02 -25.28
C GLY A 346 -11.85 15.12 -26.05
N PRO A 347 -11.51 16.33 -26.53
CA PRO A 347 -10.34 16.54 -27.39
C PRO A 347 -9.01 16.28 -26.67
N PRO A 348 -8.02 15.64 -27.31
CA PRO A 348 -7.94 15.33 -28.74
C PRO A 348 -8.58 13.99 -29.16
N TYR A 349 -9.06 13.18 -28.22
CA TYR A 349 -9.39 11.77 -28.43
C TYR A 349 -10.80 11.55 -28.98
N SER A 350 -11.79 12.29 -28.48
CA SER A 350 -13.16 12.24 -28.95
C SER A 350 -13.81 13.62 -29.08
N TRP A 351 -14.93 13.66 -29.81
CA TRP A 351 -15.82 14.81 -29.83
C TRP A 351 -16.80 14.70 -28.66
N ASP A 352 -17.00 15.80 -27.92
CA ASP A 352 -18.01 15.94 -26.87
C ASP A 352 -19.42 15.96 -27.49
N PRO A 353 -20.21 14.86 -27.39
CA PRO A 353 -21.53 14.79 -28.00
C PRO A 353 -22.60 15.42 -27.11
N VAL A 354 -22.28 15.69 -25.83
CA VAL A 354 -23.23 16.20 -24.83
C VAL A 354 -23.43 17.68 -25.03
N ARG A 355 -22.34 18.46 -25.17
CA ARG A 355 -22.39 19.89 -25.53
C ARG A 355 -22.91 20.15 -26.95
N ALA A 356 -23.16 19.10 -27.75
CA ALA A 356 -23.84 19.21 -29.04
C ALA A 356 -25.38 19.12 -28.92
N ILE A 357 -25.89 18.74 -27.74
CA ILE A 357 -27.31 18.50 -27.47
C ILE A 357 -27.82 19.39 -26.32
N TYR A 358 -26.97 19.65 -25.32
CA TYR A 358 -27.27 20.48 -24.15
C TYR A 358 -26.40 21.73 -24.12
N ASP A 359 -27.05 22.90 -24.04
CA ASP A 359 -26.39 24.19 -23.86
C ASP A 359 -25.86 24.41 -22.42
N PHE A 360 -26.44 23.70 -21.45
CA PHE A 360 -26.23 23.86 -20.01
C PHE A 360 -25.87 22.51 -19.37
N VAL A 361 -24.61 22.35 -18.97
CA VAL A 361 -24.04 21.08 -18.50
C VAL A 361 -23.04 21.37 -17.38
N ASP A 362 -23.25 20.76 -16.22
CA ASP A 362 -22.24 20.65 -15.19
C ASP A 362 -21.38 19.41 -15.46
N VAL A 363 -20.10 19.64 -15.74
CA VAL A 363 -19.14 18.59 -16.06
C VAL A 363 -18.40 18.18 -14.80
N TRP A 364 -18.56 16.93 -14.42
CA TRP A 364 -17.89 16.31 -13.30
C TRP A 364 -16.84 15.32 -13.81
N ASP A 365 -15.57 15.68 -13.68
CA ASP A 365 -14.46 14.83 -14.11
C ASP A 365 -13.91 14.08 -12.91
N CYS A 366 -14.17 12.77 -12.84
CA CYS A 366 -13.78 11.92 -11.72
C CYS A 366 -12.27 11.77 -11.57
N TYR A 367 -11.46 12.05 -12.61
CA TYR A 367 -10.00 12.06 -12.50
C TYR A 367 -9.52 13.21 -11.61
N PHE A 368 -10.16 14.38 -11.71
CA PHE A 368 -9.80 15.57 -10.94
C PHE A 368 -10.60 15.73 -9.64
N TYR A 369 -11.86 15.30 -9.64
CA TYR A 369 -12.82 15.60 -8.56
C TYR A 369 -13.12 14.38 -7.68
N GLY A 370 -12.63 13.20 -8.07
CA GLY A 370 -13.11 11.92 -7.55
C GLY A 370 -14.55 11.66 -7.95
N TYR A 371 -15.11 10.54 -7.50
CA TYR A 371 -16.49 10.20 -7.80
C TYR A 371 -17.51 11.14 -7.10
N PRO A 372 -18.62 11.50 -7.77
CA PRO A 372 -19.70 12.29 -7.17
C PRO A 372 -20.23 11.67 -5.87
N ASP A 373 -20.27 12.46 -4.80
CA ASP A 373 -20.87 12.03 -3.53
C ASP A 373 -22.41 12.22 -3.50
N ALA A 374 -23.03 11.83 -2.39
CA ALA A 374 -24.47 11.93 -2.19
C ALA A 374 -25.02 13.35 -2.38
N SER A 375 -24.26 14.41 -2.07
CA SER A 375 -24.71 15.80 -2.24
C SER A 375 -24.77 16.22 -3.71
N VAL A 376 -23.87 15.67 -4.54
CA VAL A 376 -23.88 15.88 -5.98
C VAL A 376 -25.06 15.15 -6.60
N PHE A 377 -25.26 13.88 -6.26
CA PHE A 377 -26.43 13.11 -6.71
C PHE A 377 -27.76 13.74 -6.27
N ASP A 378 -27.86 14.18 -5.02
CA ASP A 378 -29.08 14.79 -4.48
C ASP A 378 -29.41 16.11 -5.18
N TYR A 379 -28.42 16.87 -5.67
CA TYR A 379 -28.66 18.12 -6.39
C TYR A 379 -29.43 17.93 -7.72
N TYR A 380 -29.22 16.81 -8.41
CA TYR A 380 -29.95 16.45 -9.64
C TYR A 380 -31.10 15.45 -9.39
N THR A 381 -31.32 15.01 -8.15
CA THR A 381 -32.37 14.04 -7.83
C THR A 381 -33.75 14.72 -7.72
N PRO A 382 -34.81 14.19 -8.38
CA PRO A 382 -36.14 14.77 -8.35
C PRO A 382 -36.66 15.07 -6.94
N GLY A 383 -36.92 16.36 -6.69
CA GLY A 383 -37.46 16.85 -5.42
C GLY A 383 -36.45 17.00 -4.29
N LYS A 384 -35.15 16.77 -4.54
CA LYS A 384 -34.06 17.03 -3.58
C LYS A 384 -33.27 18.32 -3.89
N GLY A 385 -33.00 18.61 -5.16
CA GLY A 385 -32.21 19.77 -5.57
C GLY A 385 -32.75 20.55 -6.79
N ASP A 386 -31.92 21.48 -7.27
CA ASP A 386 -32.24 22.49 -8.29
C ASP A 386 -31.67 22.19 -9.70
N GLY A 387 -30.88 21.11 -9.85
CA GLY A 387 -30.38 20.64 -11.14
C GLY A 387 -31.49 20.05 -12.02
N ASP A 388 -31.26 19.95 -13.34
CA ASP A 388 -32.16 19.13 -14.17
C ASP A 388 -31.94 17.65 -13.87
N ASN A 389 -33.03 16.87 -13.97
CA ASN A 389 -33.15 15.52 -13.44
C ASN A 389 -32.56 14.48 -14.41
N VAL A 390 -31.36 14.77 -14.91
CA VAL A 390 -30.65 14.02 -15.95
C VAL A 390 -29.19 13.89 -15.56
N ILE A 391 -28.74 12.63 -15.48
CA ILE A 391 -27.34 12.29 -15.29
C ILE A 391 -26.89 11.52 -16.53
N LEU A 392 -25.87 12.02 -17.20
CA LEU A 392 -25.13 11.30 -18.24
C LEU A 392 -23.81 10.85 -17.63
N TRP A 393 -23.52 9.56 -17.65
CA TRP A 393 -22.34 8.98 -17.03
C TRP A 393 -21.56 8.16 -18.05
N PHE A 394 -20.34 8.58 -18.34
CA PHE A 394 -19.42 7.88 -19.23
C PHE A 394 -18.22 7.41 -18.42
N THR A 395 -17.94 6.11 -18.39
CA THR A 395 -16.77 5.55 -17.70
C THR A 395 -16.14 4.48 -18.59
N TRP A 396 -14.82 4.31 -18.52
CA TRP A 396 -14.18 3.21 -19.22
C TRP A 396 -14.30 1.88 -18.47
N GLY A 397 -14.52 1.92 -17.14
CA GLY A 397 -14.63 0.74 -16.28
C GLY A 397 -15.63 0.92 -15.13
N ASP A 398 -15.13 0.92 -13.89
CA ASP A 398 -15.93 0.97 -12.67
C ASP A 398 -16.89 2.19 -12.62
N ILE A 399 -18.03 1.98 -11.99
CA ILE A 399 -19.10 2.96 -11.76
C ILE A 399 -19.12 3.52 -10.34
N GLY A 400 -18.10 3.25 -9.51
CA GLY A 400 -17.57 4.18 -8.48
C GLY A 400 -18.42 4.39 -7.22
N PRO A 401 -19.37 5.34 -7.18
CA PRO A 401 -20.32 5.53 -6.07
C PRO A 401 -21.08 4.26 -5.65
N ASP A 402 -21.61 4.36 -4.43
CA ASP A 402 -22.64 3.45 -3.93
C ASP A 402 -23.83 3.35 -4.90
N LEU A 403 -24.13 2.12 -5.32
CA LEU A 403 -25.28 1.77 -6.18
C LEU A 403 -26.62 2.27 -5.62
N ASN A 404 -26.72 2.50 -4.31
CA ASN A 404 -27.90 3.11 -3.69
C ASN A 404 -28.16 4.55 -4.20
N LEU A 405 -27.12 5.33 -4.56
CA LEU A 405 -27.29 6.69 -5.10
C LEU A 405 -27.96 6.67 -6.48
N PHE A 406 -27.51 5.78 -7.37
CA PHE A 406 -28.20 5.56 -8.66
C PHE A 406 -29.62 5.07 -8.47
N LYS A 407 -29.84 4.16 -7.50
CA LYS A 407 -31.17 3.63 -7.18
C LYS A 407 -32.11 4.74 -6.71
N ASP A 408 -31.71 5.56 -5.74
CA ASP A 408 -32.51 6.66 -5.21
C ASP A 408 -32.86 7.69 -6.30
N PHE A 409 -31.88 8.04 -7.15
CA PHE A 409 -32.09 8.93 -8.29
C PHE A 409 -33.13 8.37 -9.28
N MET A 410 -33.04 7.09 -9.64
CA MET A 410 -33.98 6.44 -10.57
C MET A 410 -35.37 6.24 -9.95
N ASP A 411 -35.46 5.83 -8.69
CA ASP A 411 -36.73 5.63 -7.98
C ASP A 411 -37.49 6.95 -7.79
N ALA A 412 -36.77 8.09 -7.67
CA ALA A 412 -37.35 9.43 -7.67
C ALA A 412 -37.86 9.88 -9.07
N GLY A 413 -37.52 9.15 -10.13
CA GLY A 413 -37.90 9.46 -11.52
C GLY A 413 -36.84 10.18 -12.36
N GLY A 414 -35.59 10.18 -11.92
CA GLY A 414 -34.45 10.73 -12.64
C GLY A 414 -34.14 9.96 -13.93
N LYS A 415 -33.51 10.63 -14.90
CA LYS A 415 -33.13 10.05 -16.20
C LYS A 415 -31.63 9.78 -16.22
N LEU A 416 -31.25 8.52 -16.09
CA LEU A 416 -29.85 8.08 -16.19
C LEU A 416 -29.56 7.59 -17.61
N LEU A 417 -28.46 8.06 -18.20
CA LEU A 417 -27.79 7.38 -19.31
C LEU A 417 -26.39 7.02 -18.84
N LEU A 418 -26.10 5.71 -18.81
CA LEU A 418 -24.80 5.16 -18.44
C LEU A 418 -24.17 4.51 -19.67
N SER A 419 -22.89 4.80 -19.94
CA SER A 419 -22.11 4.18 -21.02
C SER A 419 -20.71 3.83 -20.52
N GLY A 420 -20.21 2.67 -20.94
CA GLY A 420 -18.90 2.15 -20.57
C GLY A 420 -18.68 0.73 -21.09
N GLU A 421 -17.42 0.30 -21.14
CA GLU A 421 -17.03 -0.98 -21.75
C GLU A 421 -17.35 -2.18 -20.85
N ASP A 422 -17.07 -2.06 -19.54
CA ASP A 422 -17.11 -3.18 -18.59
C ASP A 422 -18.36 -3.24 -17.67
N ILE A 423 -19.40 -2.44 -17.92
CA ILE A 423 -20.64 -2.41 -17.10
C ILE A 423 -21.31 -3.80 -16.96
N GLY A 424 -20.99 -4.75 -17.86
CA GLY A 424 -21.52 -6.11 -17.83
C GLY A 424 -20.73 -7.14 -17.01
N TRP A 425 -19.58 -6.81 -16.41
CA TRP A 425 -18.65 -7.80 -15.82
C TRP A 425 -18.58 -7.88 -14.30
N GLY A 426 -19.43 -7.16 -13.55
CA GLY A 426 -19.64 -7.46 -12.13
C GLY A 426 -20.27 -6.34 -11.30
N ALA A 427 -21.58 -6.47 -11.08
CA ALA A 427 -22.30 -5.90 -9.92
C ALA A 427 -23.01 -7.06 -9.19
#